data_AF-A0A1V4WFY1-F1
#
_entry.id   AF-A0A1V4WFY1-F1
#
_cell.length_a   1.000
_cell.length_b   1.000
_cell.length_c   1.000
_cell.angle_alpha   90.00
_cell.angle_beta   90.00
_cell.angle_gamma   90.00
#
_symmetry.space_group_name_H-M   'P 1'
#
loop_
_entity.id
_entity.type
_entity.pdbx_description
1 polymer ?
#
loop_
_entity_poly.entity_id
_entity_poly.type
_entity_poly.pdbx_seq_one_letter_code
_entity_poly.pdbx_strand_id
1 'polypeptide(L)'
;MDERSRLAEFRQIKGRIRESGDYLVVGIDVAKERHNAFLGTSGGRTLKRGLVFDNTREGFEKLLFHAQVLGRQKMLENTVFGMEPTADYHKPLGEYLIRNGHMTVLVSGNAVTPHTILSNTPSFFSRSLV
;
A
#
# COMPACT_ATOMS: atom_id res chain seq x y z
N MET A 1 -17.73 13.36 4.77
CA MET A 1 -16.36 13.62 5.27
C MET A 1 -15.64 14.46 4.22
N ASP A 2 -15.17 15.66 4.59
CA ASP A 2 -14.54 16.63 3.69
C ASP A 2 -13.11 16.19 3.29
N GLU A 3 -12.68 16.55 2.09
CA GLU A 3 -11.31 16.36 1.57
C GLU A 3 -10.25 16.92 2.52
N ARG A 4 -10.52 18.06 3.17
CA ARG A 4 -9.61 18.67 4.15
C ARG A 4 -9.41 17.79 5.39
N SER A 5 -10.47 17.14 5.87
CA SER A 5 -10.41 16.22 7.01
C SER A 5 -9.61 14.97 6.69
N ARG A 6 -9.77 14.41 5.49
CA ARG A 6 -9.01 13.25 5.00
C ARG A 6 -7.51 13.56 4.86
N LEU A 7 -7.19 14.75 4.35
CA LEU A 7 -5.80 15.19 4.23
C LEU A 7 -5.13 15.36 5.59
N ALA A 8 -5.86 15.88 6.59
CA ALA A 8 -5.37 16.01 7.96
C ALA A 8 -5.13 14.64 8.62
N GLU A 9 -6.11 13.73 8.53
CA GLU A 9 -6.01 12.36 9.01
C GLU A 9 -4.82 11.62 8.39
N PHE A 10 -4.65 11.77 7.08
CA PHE A 10 -3.51 11.19 6.39
C PHE A 10 -2.16 11.77 6.83
N ARG A 11 -2.07 13.09 7.03
CA ARG A 11 -0.85 13.71 7.58
C ARG A 11 -0.54 13.17 8.98
N GLN A 12 -1.55 12.95 9.81
CA GLN A 12 -1.38 12.36 11.14
C GLN A 12 -0.93 10.89 11.06
N ILE A 13 -1.57 10.10 10.21
CA ILE A 13 -1.20 8.71 9.93
C ILE A 13 0.25 8.63 9.43
N LYS A 14 0.66 9.52 8.51
CA LYS A 14 2.04 9.59 8.02
C LYS A 14 3.08 9.83 9.11
N GLY A 15 2.80 10.77 10.03
CA GLY A 15 3.67 11.02 11.17
C GLY A 15 3.84 9.75 12.01
N ARG A 16 2.72 9.09 12.33
CA ARG A 16 2.70 7.84 13.09
C ARG A 16 3.49 6.72 12.41
N ILE A 17 3.31 6.52 11.09
CA ILE A 17 4.02 5.48 10.34
C ILE A 17 5.54 5.68 10.42
N ARG A 18 6.00 6.94 10.31
CA ARG A 18 7.42 7.28 10.37
C ARG A 18 8.01 7.08 11.76
N GLU A 19 7.25 7.39 12.80
CA GLU A 19 7.72 7.42 14.18
C GLU A 19 7.68 6.06 14.89
N SER A 20 6.70 5.21 14.60
CA SER A 20 6.50 3.96 15.36
C SER A 20 7.44 2.82 14.97
N GLY A 21 8.02 2.84 13.76
CA GLY A 21 8.94 1.80 13.27
C GLY A 21 8.33 0.40 13.08
N ASP A 22 7.05 0.21 13.45
CA ASP A 22 6.31 -1.06 13.46
C ASP A 22 5.42 -1.26 12.22
N TYR A 23 5.58 -0.42 11.19
CA TYR A 23 4.83 -0.53 9.94
C TYR A 23 5.61 -1.28 8.88
N LEU A 24 4.94 -2.27 8.30
CA LEU A 24 5.27 -2.84 7.01
C LEU A 24 4.71 -1.94 5.91
N VAL A 25 5.60 -1.48 5.04
CA VAL A 25 5.27 -0.71 3.85
C VAL A 25 5.36 -1.64 2.64
N VAL A 26 4.23 -1.83 1.97
CA VAL A 26 4.13 -2.62 0.74
C VAL A 26 3.91 -1.67 -0.41
N GLY A 27 4.86 -1.61 -1.33
CA GLY A 27 4.71 -0.80 -2.53
C GLY A 27 4.54 -1.65 -3.77
N ILE A 28 3.56 -1.27 -4.59
CA ILE A 28 3.04 -2.08 -5.69
C ILE A 28 3.08 -1.26 -6.97
N ASP A 29 3.86 -1.73 -7.92
CA ASP A 29 3.80 -1.29 -9.30
C ASP A 29 2.71 -2.11 -10.00
N VAL A 30 1.61 -1.44 -10.35
CA VAL A 30 0.41 -2.07 -10.90
C VAL A 30 0.54 -2.11 -12.42
N ALA A 31 0.64 -3.29 -13.02
CA ALA A 31 0.39 -3.49 -14.45
C ALA A 31 -0.94 -4.21 -14.74
N LYS A 32 -1.26 -4.38 -16.03
CA LYS A 32 -2.54 -4.98 -16.49
C LYS A 32 -2.79 -6.39 -15.94
N GLU A 33 -1.83 -7.28 -16.17
CA GLU A 33 -1.96 -8.72 -15.87
C GLU A 33 -1.24 -9.11 -14.58
N ARG A 34 -0.07 -8.52 -14.33
CA ARG A 34 0.81 -8.86 -13.22
C ARG A 34 1.34 -7.63 -12.54
N HIS A 35 1.25 -7.60 -11.23
CA HIS A 35 1.79 -6.55 -10.40
C HIS A 35 3.14 -6.96 -9.82
N ASN A 36 3.99 -5.99 -9.53
CA ASN A 36 5.25 -6.20 -8.85
C ASN A 36 5.25 -5.46 -7.52
N ALA A 37 5.50 -6.19 -6.43
CA ALA A 37 5.56 -5.62 -5.10
C ALA A 37 6.96 -5.69 -4.48
N PHE A 38 7.28 -4.67 -3.70
CA PHE A 38 8.31 -4.74 -2.67
C PHE A 38 7.67 -4.53 -1.30
N LEU A 39 8.31 -5.10 -0.29
CA LEU A 39 7.94 -5.00 1.10
C LEU A 39 9.14 -4.43 1.86
N GLY A 40 8.91 -3.43 2.69
CA GLY A 40 9.94 -2.77 3.48
C GLY A 40 9.40 -2.23 4.80
N THR A 41 10.28 -1.71 5.64
CA THR A 41 9.88 -1.02 6.88
C THR A 41 9.60 0.45 6.61
N SER A 42 8.85 1.10 7.50
CA SER A 42 8.66 2.56 7.45
C SER A 42 9.96 3.36 7.55
N GLY A 43 11.00 2.78 8.18
CA GLY A 43 12.36 3.32 8.22
C GLY A 43 13.16 3.21 6.91
N GLY A 44 12.55 2.75 5.81
CA GLY A 44 13.20 2.73 4.49
C GLY A 44 13.96 1.45 4.15
N ARG A 45 14.01 0.47 5.06
CA ARG A 45 14.71 -0.81 4.79
C ARG A 45 13.85 -1.71 3.92
N THR A 46 14.37 -2.12 2.77
CA THR A 46 13.72 -3.15 1.94
C THR A 46 13.92 -4.53 2.58
N LEU A 47 12.83 -5.28 2.73
CA LEU A 47 12.81 -6.63 3.29
C LEU A 47 12.61 -7.71 2.22
N LYS A 48 11.80 -7.42 1.20
CA LYS A 48 11.57 -8.28 0.04
C LYS A 48 11.32 -7.40 -1.18
N ARG A 49 11.83 -7.82 -2.35
CA ARG A 49 11.61 -7.16 -3.64
C ARG A 49 11.24 -8.22 -4.68
N GLY A 50 10.52 -7.83 -5.73
CA GLY A 50 10.22 -8.71 -6.85
C GLY A 50 9.10 -9.71 -6.55
N LEU A 51 8.18 -9.38 -5.63
CA LEU A 51 6.99 -10.20 -5.43
C LEU A 51 6.05 -9.97 -6.60
N VAL A 52 6.03 -10.90 -7.55
CA VAL A 52 5.10 -10.87 -8.69
C VAL A 52 3.82 -11.64 -8.35
N PHE A 53 2.69 -11.03 -8.61
CA PHE A 53 1.36 -11.61 -8.43
C PHE A 53 0.40 -11.14 -9.52
N ASP A 54 -0.58 -11.98 -9.86
CA ASP A 54 -1.52 -11.69 -10.94
C ASP A 54 -2.64 -10.73 -10.48
N ASN A 55 -3.26 -10.04 -11.42
CA ASN A 55 -4.43 -9.16 -11.20
C ASN A 55 -5.72 -9.99 -11.01
N THR A 56 -5.67 -10.95 -10.09
CA THR A 56 -6.78 -11.84 -9.73
C THR A 56 -6.90 -11.93 -8.22
N ARG A 57 -8.03 -12.46 -7.74
CA ARG A 57 -8.25 -12.68 -6.30
C ARG A 57 -7.15 -13.52 -5.67
N GLU A 58 -6.75 -14.61 -6.31
CA GLU A 58 -5.69 -15.51 -5.84
C GLU A 58 -4.34 -14.78 -5.79
N GLY A 59 -4.08 -13.91 -6.76
CA GLY A 59 -2.90 -13.02 -6.75
C GLY A 59 -2.92 -12.05 -5.58
N PHE A 60 -4.07 -11.48 -5.24
CA PHE A 60 -4.22 -10.58 -4.09
C PHE A 60 -4.06 -11.32 -2.75
N GLU A 61 -4.61 -12.53 -2.64
CA GLU A 61 -4.42 -13.40 -1.48
C GLU A 61 -2.94 -13.78 -1.31
N LYS A 62 -2.21 -14.05 -2.40
CA LYS A 62 -0.76 -14.27 -2.38
C LYS A 62 -0.01 -13.04 -1.84
N LEU A 63 -0.38 -11.83 -2.28
CA LEU A 63 0.20 -10.58 -1.76
C LEU A 63 0.00 -10.48 -0.24
N LEU A 64 -1.25 -10.66 0.24
CA LEU A 64 -1.58 -10.56 1.66
C LEU A 64 -0.87 -11.63 2.49
N PHE A 65 -0.79 -12.87 1.99
CA PHE A 65 -0.06 -13.94 2.65
C PHE A 65 1.41 -13.55 2.89
N HIS A 66 2.09 -13.05 1.86
CA HIS A 66 3.48 -12.62 1.99
C HIS A 66 3.64 -11.42 2.93
N ALA A 67 2.71 -10.46 2.89
CA ALA A 67 2.72 -9.32 3.80
C ALA A 67 2.54 -9.75 5.26
N GLN A 68 1.58 -10.63 5.54
CA GLN A 68 1.31 -11.15 6.89
C GLN A 68 2.49 -11.97 7.44
N VAL A 69 3.03 -12.88 6.63
CA VAL A 69 4.20 -13.70 7.04
C VAL A 69 5.37 -12.80 7.37
N LEU A 70 5.69 -11.84 6.50
CA LEU A 70 6.84 -10.96 6.69
C LEU A 70 6.63 -9.98 7.84
N GLY A 71 5.41 -9.45 8.00
CA GLY A 71 5.03 -8.59 9.12
C GLY A 71 5.24 -9.30 10.45
N ARG A 72 4.71 -10.52 10.61
CA ARG A 72 4.92 -11.34 11.83
C ARG A 72 6.39 -11.64 12.08
N GLN A 73 7.15 -12.05 11.06
CA GLN A 73 8.58 -12.34 11.19
C GLN A 73 9.43 -11.14 11.63
N LYS A 74 8.95 -9.91 11.34
CA LYS A 74 9.66 -8.67 11.66
C LYS A 74 9.00 -7.88 12.79
N MET A 75 7.97 -8.43 13.44
CA MET A 75 7.19 -7.77 14.49
C MET A 75 6.65 -6.41 14.02
N LEU A 76 6.20 -6.36 12.77
CA LEU A 76 5.53 -5.20 12.19
C LEU A 76 4.03 -5.45 12.28
N GLU A 77 3.39 -4.77 13.23
CA GLU A 77 1.98 -5.00 13.58
C GLU A 77 1.02 -4.31 12.59
N ASN A 78 1.51 -3.29 11.89
CA ASN A 78 0.71 -2.49 10.97
C ASN A 78 1.20 -2.67 9.53
N THR A 79 0.30 -2.61 8.55
CA THR A 79 0.66 -2.68 7.12
C THR A 79 0.00 -1.57 6.33
N VAL A 80 0.78 -0.92 5.47
CA VAL A 80 0.30 0.08 4.50
C VAL A 80 0.63 -0.37 3.08
N PHE A 81 -0.36 -0.27 2.19
CA PHE A 81 -0.21 -0.57 0.77
C PHE A 81 -0.20 0.73 -0.04
N GLY A 82 0.89 0.97 -0.75
CA GLY A 82 0.99 2.05 -1.72
C GLY A 82 1.04 1.51 -3.15
N MET A 83 0.15 1.99 -4.01
CA MET A 83 0.04 1.51 -5.38
C MET A 83 0.39 2.64 -6.36
N GLU A 84 1.36 2.39 -7.23
CA GLU A 84 1.62 3.23 -8.40
C GLU A 84 0.72 2.73 -9.54
N PRO A 85 -0.31 3.49 -9.93
CA PRO A 85 -1.28 3.03 -10.89
C PRO A 85 -0.75 3.14 -12.32
N THR A 86 -0.82 2.04 -13.07
CA THR A 86 -0.84 2.10 -14.54
C THR A 86 -2.28 2.09 -15.01
N ALA A 87 -2.75 3.21 -15.56
CA ALA A 87 -4.16 3.40 -15.96
C ALA A 87 -5.12 2.99 -14.81
N ASP A 88 -6.22 2.32 -15.16
CA ASP A 88 -7.27 1.90 -14.22
C ASP A 88 -7.07 0.49 -13.64
N TYR A 89 -5.94 -0.18 -13.92
CA TYR A 89 -5.72 -1.58 -13.52
C TYR A 89 -5.57 -1.77 -12.00
N HIS A 90 -5.40 -0.68 -11.25
CA HIS A 90 -5.29 -0.69 -9.79
C HIS A 90 -6.64 -0.89 -9.09
N LYS A 91 -7.76 -0.64 -9.78
CA LYS A 91 -9.10 -0.63 -9.18
C LYS A 91 -9.46 -1.96 -8.49
N PRO A 92 -9.27 -3.14 -9.13
CA PRO A 92 -9.61 -4.42 -8.49
C PRO A 92 -8.79 -4.67 -7.22
N LEU A 93 -7.48 -4.42 -7.27
CA LEU A 93 -6.60 -4.58 -6.12
C LEU A 93 -6.92 -3.59 -5.00
N GLY A 94 -7.12 -2.31 -5.34
CA GLY A 94 -7.45 -1.28 -4.35
C GLY A 94 -8.78 -1.53 -3.66
N GLU A 95 -9.81 -1.89 -4.42
CA GLU A 95 -11.11 -2.25 -3.86
C GLU A 95 -11.00 -3.49 -2.95
N TYR A 96 -10.26 -4.50 -3.37
CA TYR A 96 -10.01 -5.69 -2.56
C TYR A 96 -9.34 -5.35 -1.23
N LEU A 97 -8.28 -4.53 -1.25
CA LEU A 97 -7.57 -4.13 -0.03
C LEU A 97 -8.46 -3.32 0.92
N ILE A 98 -9.22 -2.35 0.40
CA ILE A 98 -10.11 -1.48 1.19
C ILE A 98 -11.24 -2.29 1.81
N ARG A 99 -11.89 -3.18 1.04
CA ARG A 99 -12.98 -4.04 1.54
C ARG A 99 -12.51 -4.99 2.66
N ASN A 100 -11.23 -5.37 2.67
CA ASN A 100 -10.62 -6.18 3.72
C ASN A 100 -10.01 -5.35 4.88
N GLY A 101 -10.25 -4.03 4.91
CA GLY A 101 -9.81 -3.15 6.00
C GLY A 101 -8.33 -2.78 5.95
N HIS A 102 -7.65 -2.94 4.82
CA HIS A 102 -6.25 -2.59 4.67
C HIS A 102 -6.04 -1.12 4.28
N MET A 103 -5.12 -0.46 4.97
CA MET A 103 -4.74 0.92 4.67
C MET A 103 -4.05 1.01 3.30
N THR A 104 -4.67 1.74 2.38
CA THR A 104 -4.30 1.76 0.96
C THR A 104 -4.21 3.19 0.42
N VAL A 105 -3.17 3.51 -0.34
CA VAL A 105 -2.94 4.84 -0.95
C VAL A 105 -2.50 4.69 -2.42
N LEU A 106 -2.89 5.62 -3.32
CA LEU A 106 -2.19 5.72 -4.61
C LEU A 106 -0.97 6.60 -4.46
N VAL A 107 0.02 6.28 -5.28
CA VAL A 107 1.29 6.96 -5.37
C VAL A 107 1.43 7.44 -6.81
N SER A 108 1.51 8.76 -7.04
CA SER A 108 1.75 9.33 -8.36
C SER A 108 3.25 9.44 -8.63
N GLY A 109 3.73 8.71 -9.65
CA GLY A 109 4.97 8.96 -10.37
C GLY A 109 6.28 8.68 -9.61
N ASN A 110 7.08 7.79 -10.21
CA ASN A 110 8.41 7.30 -9.83
C ASN A 110 8.39 6.31 -8.68
N ALA A 111 9.07 5.18 -8.93
CA ALA A 111 9.39 4.08 -8.04
C ALA A 111 8.67 4.15 -6.70
N VAL A 112 7.70 3.26 -6.52
CA VAL A 112 7.12 3.07 -5.20
C VAL A 112 8.26 2.79 -4.21
N THR A 113 8.42 3.67 -3.24
CA THR A 113 9.39 3.55 -2.15
C THR A 113 8.68 3.90 -0.85
N PRO A 114 9.23 3.54 0.31
CA PRO A 114 8.68 4.00 1.57
C PRO A 114 8.52 5.53 1.61
N HIS A 115 9.47 6.28 1.04
CA HIS A 115 9.35 7.74 0.96
C HIS A 115 8.17 8.19 0.07
N THR A 116 7.98 7.58 -1.10
CA THR A 116 6.92 7.93 -2.04
C THR A 116 5.53 7.60 -1.47
N ILE A 117 5.38 6.45 -0.80
CA ILE A 117 4.13 6.06 -0.12
C ILE A 117 3.79 7.07 0.99
N LEU A 118 4.82 7.56 1.70
CA LEU A 118 4.68 8.54 2.76
C LEU A 118 4.61 10.00 2.24
N SER A 119 4.71 10.26 0.94
CA SER A 119 4.60 11.62 0.38
C SER A 119 3.29 11.85 -0.38
N ASN A 120 2.62 10.79 -0.85
CA ASN A 120 1.46 10.88 -1.73
C ASN A 120 0.13 11.09 -1.02
N THR A 121 -0.82 11.77 -1.66
CA THR A 121 -2.18 11.95 -1.13
C THR A 121 -3.01 10.66 -1.21
N PRO A 122 -3.85 10.34 -0.20
CA PRO A 122 -4.67 9.14 -0.17
C PRO A 122 -5.87 9.31 -1.10
N SER A 123 -5.62 9.14 -2.40
CA SER A 123 -6.65 9.18 -3.43
C SER A 123 -7.72 8.09 -3.27
N PHE A 124 -7.41 6.95 -2.64
CA PHE A 124 -8.42 5.91 -2.36
C PHE A 124 -9.34 6.19 -1.17
N PHE A 125 -8.93 7.02 -0.21
CA PHE A 125 -9.85 7.49 0.83
C PHE A 125 -10.95 8.39 0.25
N SER A 126 -10.78 8.87 -0.98
CA SER A 126 -11.71 9.77 -1.67
C SER A 126 -12.91 9.06 -2.31
N ARG A 127 -12.80 7.77 -2.64
CA ARG A 127 -13.85 7.04 -3.37
C ARG A 127 -14.30 5.79 -2.61
N SER A 128 -15.24 5.98 -1.68
CA SER A 128 -16.28 4.97 -1.50
C SER A 128 -17.19 5.04 -2.72
N LEU A 129 -17.28 3.93 -3.46
CA LEU A 129 -18.30 3.59 -4.46
C LEU A 129 -18.69 4.70 -5.45
N VAL A 130 -17.98 4.75 -6.58
CA VAL A 130 -18.52 4.85 -7.95
C VAL A 130 -17.46 4.45 -8.96
#